data_AF-A0A2V6PLX3-F1
#
_entry.id   AF-A0A2V6PLX3-F1
#
_cell.length_a   1.000
_cell.length_b   1.000
_cell.length_c   1.000
_cell.angle_alpha   90.00
_cell.angle_beta   90.00
_cell.angle_gamma   90.00
#
_symmetry.space_group_name_H-M   'P 1'
#
loop_
_entity.id
_entity.type
_entity.pdbx_description
1 polymer ?
#
loop_
_entity_poly.entity_id
_entity_poly.type
_entity_poly.pdbx_seq_one_letter_code
_entity_poly.pdbx_strand_id
1 'polypeptide(L)'
;MDTTFNPGVNDAFNIPNVASVSVQANGKILVGGSFTTIAGQSRFNIGRLNADGNLETIFNPGADDDVTWLAVQMDGRILARGYFSTLGGVPRDKLGRLNNTESATQRLTFDGTNITWLRGGASPEVWRTSFDASTNGINWVGLGTGRRILSGWQFHHAGRSATKKYRATQCRRNVGHHVQSRSQ
;
A
#
# COMPACT_ATOMS: atom_id res chain seq x y z
N MET A 1 -1.71 -11.66 21.72
CA MET A 1 -2.60 -11.90 20.57
C MET A 1 -3.71 -10.87 20.64
N ASP A 2 -4.02 -10.19 19.53
CA ASP A 2 -5.15 -9.26 19.46
C ASP A 2 -6.43 -10.05 19.19
N THR A 3 -7.29 -10.18 20.20
CA THR A 3 -8.54 -10.93 20.10
C THR A 3 -9.67 -10.12 19.47
N THR A 4 -9.48 -8.82 19.28
CA THR A 4 -10.49 -7.93 18.69
C THR A 4 -10.42 -7.91 17.17
N PHE A 5 -9.27 -8.27 16.59
CA PHE A 5 -9.10 -8.41 15.16
C PHE A 5 -9.66 -9.76 14.67
N ASN A 6 -10.95 -9.80 14.38
CA ASN A 6 -11.63 -10.94 13.78
C ASN A 6 -12.45 -10.51 12.55
N PRO A 7 -11.86 -10.52 11.34
CA PRO A 7 -12.54 -10.04 10.14
C PRO A 7 -13.65 -10.98 9.64
N GLY A 8 -13.77 -12.20 10.19
CA GLY A 8 -14.81 -13.15 9.79
C GLY A 8 -14.77 -13.51 8.31
N VAL A 9 -13.58 -13.73 7.74
CA VAL A 9 -13.43 -14.25 6.38
C VAL A 9 -13.97 -15.67 6.36
N ASN A 10 -14.85 -16.00 5.40
CA ASN A 10 -15.43 -17.33 5.30
C ASN A 10 -15.80 -17.71 3.85
N ASP A 11 -16.01 -19.01 3.62
CA ASP A 11 -16.55 -19.57 2.38
C ASP A 11 -17.77 -20.47 2.65
N ALA A 12 -18.31 -21.10 1.62
CA ALA A 12 -19.47 -21.99 1.74
C ALA A 12 -19.15 -23.31 2.47
N PHE A 13 -17.87 -23.66 2.60
CA PHE A 13 -17.41 -24.93 3.16
C PHE A 13 -16.79 -24.77 4.56
N ASN A 14 -16.78 -23.54 5.10
CA ASN A 14 -16.09 -23.16 6.34
C ASN A 14 -14.58 -23.47 6.34
N ILE A 15 -13.94 -23.36 5.18
CA ILE A 15 -12.49 -23.59 4.98
C ILE A 15 -11.84 -22.44 4.18
N PRO A 16 -12.09 -21.17 4.56
CA PRO A 16 -11.59 -20.02 3.81
C PRO A 16 -10.07 -20.02 3.72
N ASN A 17 -9.55 -19.58 2.59
CA ASN A 17 -8.13 -19.35 2.38
C ASN A 17 -7.87 -17.86 2.16
N VAL A 18 -7.04 -17.25 3.01
CA VAL A 18 -6.46 -15.93 2.74
C VAL A 18 -5.02 -16.15 2.29
N ALA A 19 -4.78 -16.03 0.99
CA ALA A 19 -3.47 -16.26 0.37
C ALA A 19 -2.58 -15.00 0.37
N SER A 20 -3.19 -13.81 0.41
CA SER A 20 -2.47 -12.55 0.25
C SER A 20 -3.05 -11.43 1.11
N VAL A 21 -2.15 -10.64 1.70
CA VAL A 21 -2.48 -9.42 2.44
C VAL A 21 -1.59 -8.25 2.01
N SER A 22 -2.15 -7.04 1.96
CA SER A 22 -1.40 -5.83 1.66
C SER A 22 -1.93 -4.66 2.49
N VAL A 23 -1.03 -3.92 3.14
CA VAL A 23 -1.40 -2.79 4.01
C VAL A 23 -1.19 -1.46 3.26
N GLN A 24 -2.15 -0.56 3.39
CA GLN A 24 -2.13 0.79 2.86
C GLN A 24 -1.63 1.79 3.93
N ALA A 25 -1.19 2.97 3.51
CA ALA A 25 -0.63 3.99 4.41
C ALA A 25 -1.66 4.55 5.40
N ASN A 26 -2.94 4.48 5.08
CA ASN A 26 -4.05 4.81 5.99
C ASN A 26 -4.40 3.67 6.97
N GLY A 27 -3.65 2.56 6.96
CA GLY A 27 -3.88 1.40 7.83
C GLY A 27 -4.91 0.40 7.32
N LYS A 28 -5.61 0.68 6.21
CA LYS A 28 -6.53 -0.29 5.59
C LYS A 28 -5.76 -1.50 5.07
N ILE A 29 -6.42 -2.65 5.09
CA ILE A 29 -5.81 -3.95 4.78
C ILE A 29 -6.57 -4.58 3.62
N LEU A 30 -5.90 -4.77 2.50
CA LEU A 30 -6.40 -5.56 1.38
C LEU A 30 -6.18 -7.03 1.66
N VAL A 31 -7.20 -7.85 1.39
CA VAL A 31 -7.16 -9.31 1.55
C VAL A 31 -7.55 -9.97 0.22
N GLY A 32 -6.83 -11.03 -0.14
CA GLY A 32 -7.08 -11.84 -1.32
C GLY A 32 -6.89 -13.33 -1.04
N GLY A 33 -7.69 -14.18 -1.67
CA GLY A 33 -7.61 -15.62 -1.51
C GLY A 33 -8.82 -16.34 -2.09
N SER A 34 -9.19 -17.47 -1.48
CA SER A 34 -10.40 -18.25 -1.76
C SER A 34 -11.40 -18.04 -0.63
N PHE A 35 -12.37 -17.15 -0.84
CA PHE A 35 -13.43 -16.87 0.12
C PHE A 35 -14.61 -16.21 -0.58
N THR A 36 -15.81 -16.36 0.00
CA THR A 36 -17.04 -15.79 -0.56
C THR A 36 -17.63 -14.70 0.33
N THR A 37 -17.15 -14.58 1.57
CA THR A 37 -17.65 -13.59 2.54
C THR A 37 -16.55 -13.02 3.42
N ILE A 38 -16.79 -11.81 3.92
CA ILE A 38 -16.06 -11.17 5.02
C ILE A 38 -17.10 -10.55 5.94
N ALA A 39 -17.00 -10.77 7.25
CA ALA A 39 -17.97 -10.31 8.25
C ALA A 39 -19.44 -10.66 7.87
N GLY A 40 -19.64 -11.84 7.27
CA GLY A 40 -20.96 -12.31 6.82
C GLY A 40 -21.52 -11.61 5.57
N GLN A 41 -20.80 -10.65 4.99
CA GLN A 41 -21.19 -9.94 3.77
C GLN A 41 -20.50 -10.55 2.55
N SER A 42 -21.18 -10.58 1.41
CA SER A 42 -20.62 -11.10 0.15
C SER A 42 -19.36 -10.33 -0.26
N ARG A 43 -18.27 -11.08 -0.42
CA ARG A 43 -16.96 -10.59 -0.85
C ARG A 43 -16.25 -11.75 -1.53
N PHE A 44 -16.21 -11.74 -2.86
CA PHE A 44 -15.63 -12.85 -3.62
C PHE A 44 -14.15 -12.61 -3.85
N ASN A 45 -13.32 -13.43 -3.19
CA ASN A 45 -11.88 -13.60 -3.40
C ASN A 45 -10.99 -12.36 -3.17
N ILE A 46 -11.56 -11.16 -3.10
CA ILE A 46 -10.88 -9.89 -2.81
C ILE A 46 -11.77 -9.03 -1.93
N GLY A 47 -11.19 -8.51 -0.84
CA GLY A 47 -11.87 -7.57 0.05
C GLY A 47 -10.91 -6.57 0.67
N ARG A 48 -11.46 -5.67 1.47
CA ARG A 48 -10.67 -4.72 2.25
C ARG A 48 -11.26 -4.55 3.65
N LEU A 49 -10.36 -4.47 4.62
CA LEU A 49 -10.66 -4.17 6.00
C LEU A 49 -10.20 -2.75 6.33
N ASN A 50 -10.90 -2.11 7.25
CA ASN A 50 -10.43 -0.94 7.97
C ASN A 50 -9.27 -1.31 8.89
N ALA A 51 -8.57 -0.30 9.43
CA ALA A 51 -7.41 -0.52 10.30
C ALA A 51 -7.75 -1.28 11.60
N ASP A 52 -9.00 -1.24 12.02
CA ASP A 52 -9.56 -1.96 13.18
C ASP A 52 -10.00 -3.39 12.85
N GLY A 53 -9.87 -3.84 11.59
CA GLY A 53 -10.28 -5.17 11.14
C GLY A 53 -11.74 -5.29 10.71
N ASN A 54 -12.55 -4.23 10.84
CA ASN A 54 -13.92 -4.22 10.33
C ASN A 54 -13.95 -4.17 8.80
N LEU A 55 -14.96 -4.76 8.17
CA LEU A 55 -15.13 -4.73 6.71
C LEU A 55 -15.28 -3.28 6.21
N GLU A 56 -14.49 -2.92 5.20
CA GLU A 56 -14.69 -1.70 4.43
C GLU A 56 -15.66 -2.01 3.29
N THR A 57 -16.89 -1.51 3.38
CA THR A 57 -18.02 -1.96 2.56
C THR A 57 -18.00 -1.44 1.13
N ILE A 58 -17.31 -0.35 0.83
CA ILE A 58 -17.30 0.29 -0.50
C ILE A 58 -16.41 -0.49 -1.49
N PHE A 59 -15.26 -1.01 -1.07
CA PHE A 59 -14.33 -1.72 -1.97
C PHE A 59 -14.75 -3.18 -2.24
N ASN A 60 -15.60 -3.39 -3.25
CA ASN A 60 -16.09 -4.70 -3.66
C ASN A 60 -15.81 -5.03 -5.14
N PRO A 61 -14.55 -5.22 -5.55
CA PRO A 61 -14.24 -5.51 -6.95
C PRO A 61 -14.70 -6.91 -7.38
N GLY A 62 -14.54 -7.91 -6.50
CA GLY A 62 -14.75 -9.31 -6.85
C GLY A 62 -13.73 -9.86 -7.86
N ALA A 63 -13.53 -11.18 -7.79
CA ALA A 63 -12.91 -11.99 -8.83
C ALA A 63 -13.69 -13.32 -8.91
N ASP A 64 -13.81 -13.90 -10.11
CA ASP A 64 -14.56 -15.15 -10.32
C ASP A 64 -13.82 -16.41 -9.84
N ASP A 65 -12.55 -16.28 -9.49
CA ASP A 65 -11.72 -17.35 -8.94
C ASP A 65 -10.67 -16.75 -7.97
N ASP A 66 -9.90 -17.63 -7.33
CA ASP A 66 -8.94 -17.36 -6.30
C ASP A 66 -7.94 -16.25 -6.66
N VAL A 67 -7.69 -15.35 -5.70
CA VAL A 67 -6.67 -14.31 -5.81
C VAL A 67 -5.49 -14.64 -4.91
N THR A 68 -4.41 -15.11 -5.54
CA THR A 68 -3.23 -15.62 -4.85
C THR A 68 -2.23 -14.52 -4.45
N TRP A 69 -2.32 -13.33 -5.05
CA TRP A 69 -1.42 -12.23 -4.74
C TRP A 69 -2.03 -10.86 -4.98
N LEU A 70 -1.73 -9.93 -4.07
CA LEU A 70 -2.09 -8.52 -4.15
C LEU A 70 -0.85 -7.66 -3.90
N ALA A 71 -0.72 -6.55 -4.65
CA ALA A 71 0.19 -5.48 -4.30
C ALA A 71 -0.34 -4.10 -4.62
N VAL A 72 0.03 -3.15 -3.75
CA VAL A 72 -0.31 -1.74 -3.90
C VAL A 72 0.80 -1.00 -4.66
N GLN A 73 0.42 -0.38 -5.77
CA GLN A 73 1.25 0.51 -6.58
C GLN A 73 1.38 1.88 -5.92
N MET A 74 2.38 2.67 -6.33
CA MET A 74 2.63 3.99 -5.73
C MET A 74 1.52 5.01 -5.97
N ASP A 75 0.75 4.84 -7.05
CA ASP A 75 -0.44 5.65 -7.34
C ASP A 75 -1.70 5.16 -6.58
N GLY A 76 -1.56 4.14 -5.72
CA GLY A 76 -2.64 3.57 -4.92
C GLY A 76 -3.45 2.48 -5.64
N ARG A 77 -3.18 2.22 -6.92
CA ARG A 77 -3.80 1.10 -7.64
C ARG A 77 -3.33 -0.24 -7.10
N ILE A 78 -4.12 -1.28 -7.34
CA ILE A 78 -3.89 -2.61 -6.79
C ILE A 78 -3.65 -3.56 -7.95
N LEU A 79 -2.50 -4.22 -7.98
CA LEU A 79 -2.26 -5.37 -8.84
C LEU A 79 -2.81 -6.61 -8.15
N ALA A 80 -3.58 -7.41 -8.89
CA ALA A 80 -4.11 -8.68 -8.45
C ALA A 80 -3.70 -9.78 -9.42
N ARG A 81 -3.18 -10.88 -8.88
CA ARG A 81 -2.87 -12.10 -9.62
C ARG A 81 -3.63 -13.27 -9.00
N GLY A 82 -4.12 -14.18 -9.85
CA GLY A 82 -4.92 -15.32 -9.42
C GLY A 82 -5.19 -16.31 -10.53
N TYR A 83 -6.20 -17.15 -10.32
CA TYR A 83 -6.74 -18.07 -11.32
C TYR A 83 -7.96 -17.49 -12.06
N PHE A 84 -8.38 -16.28 -11.70
CA PHE A 84 -9.55 -15.60 -12.23
C PHE A 84 -9.48 -15.34 -13.75
N SER A 85 -10.65 -15.34 -14.37
CA SER A 85 -10.87 -14.92 -15.77
C SER A 85 -11.57 -13.55 -15.85
N THR A 86 -12.17 -13.11 -14.74
CA THR A 86 -12.77 -11.78 -14.57
C THR A 86 -12.33 -11.13 -13.26
N LEU A 87 -12.12 -9.81 -13.31
CA LEU A 87 -11.70 -9.01 -12.17
C LEU A 87 -12.42 -7.67 -12.21
N GLY A 88 -13.11 -7.30 -11.12
CA GLY A 88 -13.90 -6.06 -11.14
C GLY A 88 -15.10 -6.12 -12.09
N GLY A 89 -15.62 -7.32 -12.38
CA GLY A 89 -16.68 -7.54 -13.37
C GLY A 89 -16.24 -7.41 -14.84
N VAL A 90 -14.93 -7.27 -15.10
CA VAL A 90 -14.38 -7.10 -16.45
C VAL A 90 -13.47 -8.29 -16.81
N PRO A 91 -13.48 -8.78 -18.08
CA PRO A 91 -12.55 -9.82 -18.52
C PRO A 91 -11.08 -9.45 -18.31
N ARG A 92 -10.38 -10.23 -17.49
CA ARG A 92 -8.97 -10.10 -17.14
C ARG A 92 -8.45 -11.48 -16.77
N ASP A 93 -7.61 -12.07 -17.61
CA ASP A 93 -7.06 -13.41 -17.34
C ASP A 93 -5.84 -13.32 -16.42
N LYS A 94 -5.93 -13.95 -15.24
CA LYS A 94 -4.85 -14.23 -14.26
C LYS A 94 -4.10 -13.04 -13.64
N LEU A 95 -4.07 -11.89 -14.29
CA LEU A 95 -3.41 -10.67 -13.85
C LEU A 95 -4.26 -9.46 -14.25
N GLY A 96 -4.54 -8.62 -13.29
CA GLY A 96 -5.29 -7.40 -13.51
C GLY A 96 -4.89 -6.29 -12.55
N ARG A 97 -5.42 -5.10 -12.83
CA ARG A 97 -5.22 -3.92 -12.00
C ARG A 97 -6.54 -3.30 -11.65
N LEU A 98 -6.76 -3.09 -10.35
CA LEU A 98 -7.94 -2.45 -9.79
C LEU A 98 -7.63 -1.01 -9.39
N ASN A 99 -8.65 -0.17 -9.51
CA ASN A 99 -8.63 1.17 -8.90
C ASN A 99 -8.97 1.05 -7.42
N ASN A 100 -8.39 1.94 -6.63
CA ASN A 100 -8.77 2.12 -5.25
C ASN A 100 -9.96 3.07 -5.14
N THR A 101 -10.70 3.01 -4.03
CA THR A 101 -11.80 3.96 -3.78
C THR A 101 -11.28 5.30 -3.21
N GLU A 102 -10.02 5.35 -2.77
CA GLU A 102 -9.37 6.54 -2.23
C GLU A 102 -8.11 6.86 -3.04
N SER A 103 -7.75 8.14 -3.13
CA SER A 103 -6.50 8.53 -3.78
C SER A 103 -5.29 8.22 -2.90
N ALA A 104 -4.18 7.82 -3.53
CA ALA A 104 -2.88 7.82 -2.88
C ALA A 104 -2.39 9.27 -2.74
N THR A 105 -1.95 9.64 -1.54
CA THR A 105 -1.35 10.95 -1.29
C THR A 105 0.07 10.81 -0.78
N GLN A 106 0.92 11.75 -1.16
CA GLN A 106 2.27 11.91 -0.62
C GLN A 106 2.68 13.38 -0.63
N ARG A 107 3.49 13.78 0.35
CA ARG A 107 4.04 15.13 0.43
C ARG A 107 5.44 15.08 1.02
N LEU A 108 6.40 15.71 0.34
CA LEU A 108 7.78 15.86 0.81
C LEU A 108 8.03 17.34 1.14
N THR A 109 8.38 17.64 2.38
CA THR A 109 8.64 19.01 2.85
C THR A 109 10.01 19.10 3.52
N PHE A 110 10.59 20.29 3.50
CA PHE A 110 11.75 20.65 4.30
C PHE A 110 11.45 21.95 5.04
N ASP A 111 11.53 21.92 6.37
CA ASP A 111 11.21 23.08 7.23
C ASP A 111 12.46 23.91 7.62
N GLY A 112 13.62 23.62 7.01
CA GLY A 112 14.91 24.19 7.38
C GLY A 112 15.75 23.29 8.29
N THR A 113 15.12 22.32 8.95
CA THR A 113 15.78 21.39 9.90
C THR A 113 15.42 19.93 9.62
N ASN A 114 14.20 19.64 9.19
CA ASN A 114 13.69 18.29 8.99
C ASN A 114 13.17 18.12 7.57
N ILE A 115 13.59 17.04 6.93
CA ILE A 115 12.96 16.54 5.72
C ILE A 115 11.85 15.59 6.16
N THR A 116 10.61 15.87 5.78
CA THR A 116 9.44 15.08 6.17
C THR A 116 8.72 14.56 4.93
N TRP A 117 8.59 13.24 4.83
CA TRP A 117 7.83 12.56 3.80
C TRP A 117 6.56 11.96 4.39
N LEU A 118 5.43 12.63 4.14
CA LEU A 118 4.11 12.16 4.55
C LEU A 118 3.47 11.35 3.44
N ARG A 119 2.70 10.32 3.82
CA ARG A 119 1.94 9.47 2.91
C ARG A 119 0.60 9.13 3.54
N GLY A 120 -0.42 8.99 2.70
CA GLY A 120 -1.76 8.68 3.18
C GLY A 120 -2.64 8.09 2.09
N GLY A 121 -3.91 7.90 2.45
CA GLY A 121 -4.92 7.29 1.61
C GLY A 121 -4.48 5.91 1.11
N ALA A 122 -4.67 5.68 -0.19
CA ALA A 122 -4.41 4.39 -0.81
C ALA A 122 -2.94 4.04 -1.05
N SER A 123 -2.00 4.93 -0.68
CA SER A 123 -0.57 4.70 -0.83
C SER A 123 -0.14 3.37 -0.18
N PRO A 124 0.87 2.68 -0.72
CA PRO A 124 1.37 1.42 -0.15
C PRO A 124 2.04 1.69 1.18
N GLU A 125 1.87 0.84 2.19
CA GLU A 125 2.62 0.96 3.44
C GLU A 125 4.13 0.70 3.22
N VAL A 126 5.00 1.46 3.88
CA VAL A 126 6.46 1.39 3.72
C VAL A 126 7.12 1.18 5.06
N TRP A 127 8.02 0.19 5.07
CA TRP A 127 8.72 -0.26 6.26
C TRP A 127 10.00 0.52 6.55
N ARG A 128 10.70 1.04 5.52
CA ARG A 128 11.92 1.84 5.66
C ARG A 128 12.03 2.88 4.57
N THR A 129 12.63 4.01 4.92
CA THR A 129 12.89 5.11 3.98
C THR A 129 14.30 5.64 4.20
N SER A 130 14.99 5.98 3.11
CA SER A 130 16.19 6.82 3.12
C SER A 130 15.92 8.15 2.44
N PHE A 131 16.74 9.15 2.74
CA PHE A 131 16.66 10.47 2.16
C PHE A 131 17.94 10.80 1.42
N ASP A 132 17.80 11.48 0.28
CA ASP A 132 18.91 11.99 -0.51
C ASP A 132 18.73 13.49 -0.75
N ALA A 133 19.84 14.21 -0.95
CA ALA A 133 19.86 15.61 -1.37
C ALA A 133 20.59 15.78 -2.70
N SER A 134 20.20 16.81 -3.43
CA SER A 134 20.87 17.23 -4.67
C SER A 134 20.89 18.75 -4.78
N THR A 135 21.99 19.30 -5.29
CA THR A 135 22.10 20.72 -5.63
C THR A 135 21.67 21.03 -7.06
N ASN A 136 21.58 20.02 -7.94
CA ASN A 136 21.31 20.18 -9.37
C ASN A 136 20.16 19.31 -9.88
N GLY A 137 19.55 18.47 -9.04
CA GLY A 137 18.49 17.52 -9.39
C GLY A 137 18.97 16.27 -10.13
N ILE A 138 20.25 16.17 -10.47
CA ILE A 138 20.84 15.09 -11.27
C ILE A 138 21.70 14.19 -10.38
N ASN A 139 22.63 14.78 -9.62
CA ASN A 139 23.54 14.07 -8.73
C ASN A 139 22.96 14.05 -7.32
N TRP A 140 22.83 12.87 -6.74
CA TRP A 140 22.17 12.66 -5.45
C TRP A 140 23.14 12.08 -4.44
N VAL A 141 23.21 12.72 -3.27
CA VAL A 141 24.02 12.27 -2.13
C VAL A 141 23.08 11.75 -1.04
N GLY A 142 23.35 10.54 -0.56
CA GLY A 142 22.59 9.92 0.53
C GLY A 142 22.81 10.66 1.84
N LEU A 143 21.71 11.04 2.50
CA LEU A 143 21.71 11.69 3.80
C LEU A 143 21.61 10.67 4.94
N GLY A 144 20.83 9.61 4.75
CA GLY A 144 20.64 8.56 5.75
C GLY A 144 19.21 8.03 5.80
N THR A 145 18.93 7.20 6.80
CA THR A 145 17.62 6.56 7.02
C THR A 145 16.68 7.47 7.80
N GLY A 146 15.41 7.51 7.39
CA GLY A 146 14.34 8.20 8.10
C GLY A 146 13.93 7.52 9.39
N ARG A 147 13.50 8.32 10.36
CA ARG A 147 12.73 7.89 11.53
C ARG A 147 11.25 7.85 11.18
N ARG A 148 10.55 6.80 11.63
CA ARG A 148 9.09 6.70 11.48
C ARG A 148 8.40 7.80 12.29
N ILE A 149 7.38 8.43 11.69
CA ILE A 149 6.47 9.36 12.36
C ILE A 149 5.01 8.99 12.03
N LEU A 150 4.05 9.66 12.65
CA LEU A 150 2.65 9.54 12.26
C LEU A 150 2.50 9.88 10.78
N SER A 151 1.89 8.96 10.03
CA SER A 151 1.61 9.13 8.59
C SER A 151 2.86 9.38 7.71
N GLY A 152 4.06 8.97 8.13
CA GLY A 152 5.24 9.18 7.30
C GLY A 152 6.60 8.89 7.92
N TRP A 153 7.62 9.54 7.35
CA TRP A 153 9.03 9.40 7.69
C TRP A 153 9.69 10.78 7.78
N GLN A 154 10.61 10.94 8.72
CA GLN A 154 11.33 12.19 8.92
C GLN A 154 12.83 11.96 9.06
N PHE A 155 13.65 12.85 8.50
CA PHE A 155 15.09 12.87 8.71
C PHE A 155 15.53 14.26 9.18
N HIS A 156 16.28 14.30 10.27
CA HIS A 156 16.85 15.52 10.80
C HIS A 156 18.11 15.89 10.01
N HIS A 157 18.09 17.03 9.33
CA HIS A 157 19.17 17.56 8.51
C HIS A 157 19.58 18.96 9.01
N ALA A 158 20.65 19.02 9.81
CA ALA A 158 21.20 20.28 10.33
C ALA A 158 21.94 21.14 9.28
N GLY A 159 21.81 20.84 7.99
CA GLY A 159 22.50 21.52 6.89
C GLY A 159 21.62 22.56 6.19
N ARG A 160 21.93 23.85 6.39
CA ARG A 160 21.26 24.98 5.72
C ARG A 160 21.51 24.93 4.21
N SER A 161 20.49 24.62 3.40
CA SER A 161 20.29 25.35 2.15
C SER A 161 18.88 25.12 1.60
N ALA A 162 18.16 26.22 1.36
CA ALA A 162 16.89 26.26 0.65
C ALA A 162 17.02 25.95 -0.86
N THR A 163 18.24 25.82 -1.40
CA THR A 163 18.51 25.52 -2.82
C THR A 163 18.67 24.04 -3.14
N LYS A 164 18.61 23.17 -2.13
CA LYS A 164 18.75 21.71 -2.32
C LYS A 164 17.39 21.09 -2.66
N LYS A 165 17.36 20.22 -3.66
CA LYS A 165 16.27 19.28 -3.90
C LYS A 165 16.45 18.08 -2.97
N TYR A 166 15.34 17.58 -2.43
CA TYR A 166 15.32 16.39 -1.58
C TYR A 166 14.47 15.31 -2.23
N ARG A 167 14.80 14.05 -1.97
CA ARG A 167 13.92 12.92 -2.29
C ARG A 167 13.93 11.89 -1.17
N ALA A 168 12.84 11.17 -1.06
CA ALA A 168 12.71 10.01 -0.20
C ALA A 168 12.74 8.75 -1.07
N THR A 169 13.54 7.77 -0.68
CA THR A 169 13.64 6.45 -1.33
C THR A 169 13.11 5.40 -0.38
N GLN A 170 12.18 4.56 -0.83
CA GLN A 170 11.55 3.53 -0.01
C GLN A 170 12.24 2.16 -0.18
N CYS A 171 12.32 1.41 0.91
CA CYS A 171 12.62 -0.02 0.90
C CYS A 171 11.35 -0.78 1.33
N ARG A 172 10.86 -1.68 0.47
CA ARG A 172 9.76 -2.60 0.77
C ARG A 172 10.36 -3.91 1.31
N ARG A 173 9.67 -4.60 2.24
CA ARG A 173 10.01 -6.00 2.54
C ARG A 173 9.78 -6.83 1.27
N ASN A 174 10.67 -7.78 1.01
CA ASN A 174 10.67 -8.67 -0.15
C ASN A 174 9.29 -9.28 -0.46
N VAL A 175 8.63 -8.74 -1.48
CA VAL A 175 8.20 -9.54 -2.64
C VAL A 175 8.64 -8.69 -3.82
N GLY A 176 9.70 -9.13 -4.51
CA GLY A 176 10.61 -8.29 -5.29
C GLY A 176 9.91 -7.28 -6.19
N HIS A 177 10.30 -6.00 -6.10
CA HIS A 177 10.35 -5.01 -7.19
C HIS A 177 10.75 -3.65 -6.58
N HIS A 178 11.86 -3.09 -7.05
CA HIS A 178 12.37 -1.78 -6.68
C HIS A 178 11.73 -0.72 -7.58
N VAL A 179 11.05 0.29 -7.02
CA VAL A 179 10.51 1.44 -7.79
C VAL A 179 10.90 2.74 -7.11
N GLN A 180 11.58 3.61 -7.86
CA GLN A 180 11.96 4.98 -7.48
C GLN A 180 10.83 5.95 -7.79
N SER A 181 10.50 6.87 -6.87
CA SER A 181 9.62 8.02 -7.15
C SER A 181 10.45 9.30 -7.31
N ARG A 182 10.20 10.05 -8.39
CA ARG A 182 10.82 11.36 -8.69
C ARG A 182 9.70 12.43 -8.69
N SER A 183 9.98 13.65 -8.21
CA SER A 183 9.12 14.81 -8.48
C SER A 183 9.66 15.57 -9.71
N GLN A 184 8.75 16.13 -10.51
CA GLN A 184 9.07 17.24 -11.41
C GLN A 184 9.30 18.52 -10.58
#